data_AF-W9VQ45-F1
#
_entry.id   AF-W9VQ45-F1
#
_cell.length_a   1.000
_cell.length_b   1.000
_cell.length_c   1.000
_cell.angle_alpha   90.00
_cell.angle_beta   90.00
_cell.angle_gamma   90.00
#
_symmetry.space_group_name_H-M   'P 1'
#
loop_
_entity.id
_entity.type
_entity.pdbx_description
1 polymer ?
#
loop_
_entity_poly.entity_id
_entity_poly.type
_entity_poly.pdbx_seq_one_letter_code
_entity_poly.pdbx_strand_id
1 'polypeptide(L)'
;MADERNHPRQRRALAHAFSKRALMEQEDILLGYVRKFISRLEGFARDGTPVNLVNWFNYTTFDIIGDLSFGEPFGCLAEGEGSESAHWVVLIYESIKSGAIEQATRRFARAGSLLQREKTIRRMETPTDHKDFLWYILRQREKKNEVSDDEVIMNAALFIVAGSETTATLLRGIMNQLLRNKAIFEKLKAEIRGSIKTADDLVMANLEKLPYMDACLEEALRIFPPVPVGLLRIVPEGGSMIDGHFIPAGVSIREC
;
A
#
# COMPACT_ATOMS: atom_id res chain seq x y z
N MET A 1 7.10 -18.85 7.77
CA MET A 1 8.32 -19.62 8.11
C MET A 1 7.94 -20.78 9.02
N ALA A 2 8.64 -21.90 8.94
CA ALA A 2 8.44 -23.03 9.86
C ALA A 2 8.71 -22.63 11.31
N ASP A 3 7.95 -23.18 12.24
CA ASP A 3 8.20 -23.03 13.68
C ASP A 3 9.53 -23.69 14.11
N GLU A 4 9.96 -23.41 15.35
CA GLU A 4 11.23 -23.91 15.91
C GLU A 4 11.35 -25.45 15.88
N ARG A 5 10.23 -26.18 15.96
CA ARG A 5 10.23 -27.65 15.99
C ARG A 5 10.40 -28.22 14.59
N ASN A 6 9.82 -27.58 13.58
CA ASN A 6 9.81 -28.04 12.20
C ASN A 6 10.99 -27.54 11.38
N HIS A 7 11.60 -26.41 11.75
CA HIS A 7 12.70 -25.80 11.02
C HIS A 7 13.91 -26.75 10.83
N PRO A 8 14.39 -27.51 11.84
CA PRO A 8 15.51 -28.44 11.65
C PRO A 8 15.22 -29.56 10.67
N ARG A 9 13.98 -30.07 10.67
CA ARG A 9 13.52 -31.13 9.76
C ARG A 9 13.49 -30.63 8.31
N GLN A 10 12.88 -29.46 8.07
CA GLN A 10 12.80 -28.87 6.73
C GLN A 10 14.17 -28.48 6.19
N ARG A 11 15.02 -27.86 7.00
CA ARG A 11 16.40 -27.52 6.61
C ARG A 11 17.18 -28.76 6.18
N ARG A 12 17.06 -29.87 6.92
CA ARG A 12 17.74 -31.13 6.57
C ARG A 12 17.25 -31.71 5.25
N ALA A 13 15.93 -31.67 5.02
CA ALA A 13 15.34 -32.16 3.78
C ALA A 13 15.80 -31.35 2.55
N LEU A 14 15.89 -30.03 2.67
CA LEU A 14 16.26 -29.13 1.57
C LEU A 14 17.77 -29.03 1.33
N ALA A 15 18.61 -29.30 2.35
CA ALA A 15 20.05 -29.09 2.28
C ALA A 15 20.74 -29.85 1.13
N HIS A 16 20.23 -31.02 0.74
CA HIS A 16 20.80 -31.81 -0.36
C HIS A 16 20.76 -31.08 -1.71
N ALA A 17 19.69 -30.32 -1.98
CA ALA A 17 19.52 -29.53 -3.21
C ALA A 17 20.57 -28.42 -3.34
N PHE A 18 21.21 -28.01 -2.24
CA PHE A 18 22.26 -26.99 -2.20
C PHE A 18 23.66 -27.58 -1.96
N SER A 19 23.83 -28.90 -2.09
CA SER A 19 25.14 -29.53 -1.98
C SER A 19 26.04 -29.12 -3.16
N LYS A 20 27.36 -29.07 -2.96
CA LYS A 20 28.33 -28.73 -4.02
C LYS A 20 28.10 -29.56 -5.29
N ARG A 21 27.84 -30.86 -5.13
CA ARG A 21 27.56 -31.76 -6.25
C ARG A 21 26.30 -31.35 -7.01
N ALA A 22 25.18 -31.13 -6.30
CA ALA A 22 23.92 -30.70 -6.92
C ALA A 22 24.07 -29.35 -7.63
N LEU A 23 24.82 -28.40 -7.06
CA LEU A 23 25.08 -27.11 -7.69
C LEU A 23 25.91 -27.24 -8.98
N MET A 24 26.89 -28.15 -9.03
CA MET A 24 27.65 -28.42 -10.26
C MET A 24 26.76 -29.07 -11.34
N GLU A 25 25.85 -29.97 -10.94
CA GLU A 25 24.89 -30.60 -11.86
C GLU A 25 23.89 -29.57 -12.45
N GLN A 26 23.72 -28.41 -11.82
CA GLN A 26 22.84 -27.31 -12.27
C GLN A 26 23.53 -26.27 -13.16
N GLU A 27 24.84 -26.40 -13.41
CA GLU A 27 25.64 -25.38 -14.12
C GLU A 27 25.12 -25.10 -15.54
N ASP A 28 24.70 -26.12 -16.27
CA ASP A 28 24.21 -25.97 -17.64
C ASP A 28 22.93 -25.11 -17.71
N ILE A 29 22.05 -25.23 -16.70
CA ILE A 29 20.83 -24.42 -16.58
C ILE A 29 21.23 -22.95 -16.42
N LEU A 30 22.14 -22.65 -15.49
CA LEU A 30 22.63 -21.28 -15.25
C LEU A 30 23.28 -20.68 -16.49
N LEU A 31 24.17 -21.42 -17.16
CA LEU A 31 24.85 -20.96 -18.36
C LEU A 31 23.86 -20.71 -19.52
N GLY A 32 22.79 -21.50 -19.62
CA GLY A 32 21.71 -21.28 -20.59
C GLY A 32 21.09 -19.90 -20.43
N TYR A 33 20.69 -19.52 -19.22
CA TYR A 33 20.09 -18.21 -18.95
C TYR A 33 21.09 -17.06 -19.05
N VAL A 34 22.35 -17.25 -18.63
CA VAL A 34 23.40 -16.23 -18.80
C VAL A 34 23.64 -15.93 -20.29
N ARG A 35 23.72 -16.96 -21.14
CA ARG A 35 23.85 -16.78 -22.60
C ARG A 35 22.63 -16.06 -23.19
N LYS A 36 21.42 -16.41 -22.75
CA LYS A 36 20.17 -15.74 -23.18
C LYS A 36 20.16 -14.27 -22.77
N PHE A 37 20.59 -13.94 -21.56
CA PHE A 37 20.73 -12.57 -21.08
C PHE A 37 21.75 -11.78 -21.91
N ILE A 38 22.94 -12.33 -22.16
CA ILE A 38 23.97 -11.69 -23.01
C ILE A 38 23.43 -11.44 -24.42
N SER A 39 22.79 -12.44 -25.03
CA SER A 39 22.21 -12.31 -26.37
C SER A 39 21.19 -11.17 -26.46
N ARG A 40 20.39 -10.95 -25.40
CA ARG A 40 19.45 -9.82 -25.32
C ARG A 40 20.16 -8.48 -25.22
N LEU A 41 21.19 -8.38 -24.38
CA LEU A 41 22.00 -7.17 -24.25
C LEU A 41 22.71 -6.80 -25.55
N GLU A 42 23.25 -7.78 -26.28
CA GLU A 42 23.85 -7.55 -27.59
C GLU A 42 22.83 -6.98 -28.59
N GLY A 43 21.57 -7.43 -28.53
CA GLY A 43 20.48 -6.85 -29.32
C GLY A 43 20.27 -5.37 -29.01
N PHE A 44 20.09 -5.02 -27.74
CA PHE A 44 19.91 -3.62 -27.34
C PHE A 44 21.11 -2.73 -27.68
N ALA A 45 22.33 -3.27 -27.56
CA ALA A 45 23.55 -2.54 -27.90
C ALA A 45 23.63 -2.21 -29.39
N ARG A 46 23.20 -3.12 -30.27
CA ARG A 46 23.14 -2.87 -31.73
C ARG A 46 22.15 -1.77 -32.08
N ASP A 47 21.00 -1.76 -31.40
CA ASP A 47 19.92 -0.82 -31.66
C ASP A 47 20.08 0.53 -30.92
N GLY A 48 21.12 0.66 -30.09
CA GLY A 48 21.35 1.85 -29.26
C GLY A 48 20.24 2.09 -28.23
N THR A 49 19.49 1.05 -27.85
CA THR A 49 18.35 1.16 -26.94
C THR A 49 18.83 1.19 -25.49
N PRO A 50 18.47 2.20 -24.68
CA PRO A 50 18.76 2.21 -23.25
C PRO A 50 18.11 1.03 -22.53
N VAL A 51 18.84 0.39 -21.62
CA VAL A 51 18.37 -0.80 -20.88
C VAL A 51 18.46 -0.55 -19.38
N ASN A 52 17.40 -0.89 -18.65
CA ASN A 52 17.44 -0.95 -17.20
C ASN A 52 18.04 -2.29 -16.73
N LEU A 53 19.33 -2.31 -16.40
CA LEU A 53 20.01 -3.52 -15.96
C LEU A 53 19.42 -4.12 -14.67
N VAL A 54 18.79 -3.32 -13.80
CA VAL A 54 18.12 -3.84 -12.59
C VAL A 54 16.99 -4.79 -12.98
N ASN A 55 16.15 -4.38 -13.93
CA ASN A 55 15.06 -5.21 -14.43
C ASN A 55 15.58 -6.49 -15.05
N TRP A 56 16.59 -6.38 -15.93
CA TRP A 56 17.12 -7.54 -16.64
C TRP A 56 17.89 -8.53 -15.77
N PHE A 57 18.57 -8.05 -14.72
CA PHE A 57 19.11 -8.94 -13.70
C PHE A 57 18.00 -9.66 -12.94
N ASN A 58 16.92 -8.96 -12.57
CA ASN A 58 15.76 -9.59 -11.93
C ASN A 58 15.10 -10.61 -12.85
N TYR A 59 14.87 -10.31 -14.13
CA TYR A 59 14.33 -11.28 -15.09
C TYR A 59 15.20 -12.52 -15.22
N THR A 60 16.52 -12.34 -15.26
CA THR A 60 17.48 -13.44 -15.35
C THR A 60 17.44 -14.32 -14.11
N THR A 61 17.48 -13.73 -12.91
CA THR A 61 17.48 -14.51 -11.66
C THR A 61 16.13 -15.17 -11.38
N PHE A 62 15.02 -14.55 -11.79
CA PHE A 62 13.69 -15.16 -11.71
C PHE A 62 13.55 -16.34 -12.67
N ASP A 63 13.96 -16.21 -13.94
CA ASP A 63 13.93 -17.34 -14.88
C ASP A 63 14.82 -18.50 -14.38
N ILE A 64 16.02 -18.20 -13.86
CA ILE A 64 16.93 -19.19 -13.27
C ILE A 64 16.27 -19.91 -12.09
N ILE A 65 15.75 -19.16 -11.10
CA ILE A 65 15.19 -19.79 -9.90
C ILE A 65 13.85 -20.49 -10.20
N GLY A 66 13.10 -20.02 -11.19
CA GLY A 66 11.91 -20.68 -11.70
C GLY A 66 12.26 -22.08 -12.21
N ASP A 67 13.25 -22.15 -13.11
CA ASP A 67 13.71 -23.42 -13.67
C ASP A 67 14.27 -24.36 -12.59
N LEU A 68 15.15 -23.85 -11.71
CA LEU A 68 15.71 -24.65 -10.62
C LEU A 68 14.68 -25.13 -9.58
N SER A 69 13.57 -24.41 -9.40
CA SER A 69 12.56 -24.72 -8.39
C SER A 69 11.38 -25.52 -8.94
N PHE A 70 10.98 -25.27 -10.19
CA PHE A 70 9.74 -25.76 -10.78
C PHE A 70 9.96 -26.53 -12.09
N GLY A 71 11.19 -26.53 -12.63
CA GLY A 71 11.52 -27.15 -13.91
C GLY A 71 11.09 -26.32 -15.13
N GLU A 72 10.64 -25.09 -14.93
CA GLU A 72 10.27 -24.16 -16.00
C GLU A 72 10.58 -22.70 -15.63
N PRO A 73 11.04 -21.86 -16.57
CA PRO A 73 11.23 -20.44 -16.34
C PRO A 73 9.90 -19.68 -16.29
N PHE A 74 9.90 -18.49 -15.69
CA PHE A 74 8.77 -17.57 -15.76
C PHE A 74 8.63 -16.90 -17.12
N GLY A 75 9.65 -16.97 -17.98
CA GLY A 75 9.60 -16.47 -19.36
C GLY A 75 10.07 -15.03 -19.52
N CYS A 76 10.55 -14.38 -18.46
CA CYS A 76 10.86 -12.95 -18.46
C CYS A 76 11.93 -12.57 -19.49
N LEU A 77 12.98 -13.38 -19.69
CA LEU A 77 14.00 -13.13 -20.70
C LEU A 77 13.53 -13.42 -22.14
N ALA A 78 12.50 -14.26 -22.31
CA ALA A 78 11.92 -14.55 -23.62
C ALA A 78 10.95 -13.45 -24.05
N GLU A 79 10.13 -12.97 -23.13
CA GLU A 79 9.06 -12.03 -23.42
C GLU A 79 9.52 -10.56 -23.36
N GLY A 80 10.49 -10.25 -22.50
CA GLY A 80 11.06 -8.90 -22.37
C GLY A 80 10.21 -7.95 -21.54
N GLU A 81 10.63 -6.69 -21.49
CA GLU A 81 9.95 -5.63 -20.73
C GLU A 81 8.53 -5.38 -21.25
N GLY A 82 7.58 -5.20 -20.32
CA GLY A 82 6.17 -4.95 -20.64
C GLY A 82 5.30 -6.21 -20.77
N SER A 83 5.90 -7.41 -20.70
CA SER A 83 5.16 -8.67 -20.59
C SER A 83 4.52 -8.86 -19.21
N GLU A 84 3.52 -9.75 -19.14
CA GLU A 84 2.85 -10.11 -17.89
C GLU A 84 3.85 -10.70 -16.87
N SER A 85 4.71 -11.61 -17.34
CA SER A 85 5.75 -12.26 -16.55
C SER A 85 6.77 -11.25 -16.01
N ALA A 86 7.22 -10.31 -16.84
CA ALA A 86 8.10 -9.23 -16.41
C ALA A 86 7.43 -8.31 -15.39
N HIS A 87 6.14 -8.00 -15.56
CA HIS A 87 5.40 -7.16 -14.62
C HIS A 87 5.23 -7.81 -13.26
N TRP A 88 4.91 -9.11 -13.22
CA TRP A 88 4.78 -9.86 -11.97
C TRP A 88 6.09 -9.89 -11.17
N VAL A 89 7.22 -10.12 -11.84
CA VAL A 89 8.56 -10.04 -11.21
C VAL A 89 8.82 -8.64 -10.65
N VAL A 90 8.44 -7.60 -11.40
CA VAL A 90 8.59 -6.21 -10.95
C VAL A 90 7.84 -5.93 -9.66
N LEU A 91 6.59 -6.41 -9.57
CA LEU A 91 5.77 -6.26 -8.36
C LEU A 91 6.40 -6.93 -7.14
N ILE A 92 7.01 -8.11 -7.29
CA ILE A 92 7.64 -8.81 -6.17
C ILE A 92 8.77 -7.97 -5.57
N TYR A 93 9.73 -7.50 -6.38
CA TYR A 93 10.87 -6.78 -5.81
C TYR A 93 10.49 -5.37 -5.33
N GLU A 94 9.53 -4.68 -5.97
CA GLU A 94 9.00 -3.41 -5.48
C GLU A 94 8.25 -3.59 -4.15
N SER A 95 7.58 -4.72 -3.94
CA SER A 95 6.97 -5.03 -2.63
C SER A 95 8.01 -5.18 -1.52
N ILE A 96 9.17 -5.79 -1.82
CA ILE A 96 10.28 -5.92 -0.86
C ILE A 96 10.84 -4.55 -0.49
N LYS A 97 11.08 -3.68 -1.49
CA LYS A 97 11.51 -2.29 -1.24
C LYS A 97 10.47 -1.52 -0.43
N SER A 98 9.20 -1.67 -0.79
CA SER A 98 8.09 -1.05 -0.07
C SER A 98 8.07 -1.47 1.40
N GLY A 99 8.27 -2.76 1.69
CA GLY A 99 8.40 -3.24 3.07
C GLY A 99 9.61 -2.67 3.82
N ALA A 100 10.74 -2.49 3.15
CA ALA A 100 11.92 -1.83 3.75
C ALA A 100 11.65 -0.33 4.05
N ILE A 101 10.99 0.36 3.12
CA ILE A 101 10.56 1.75 3.29
C ILE A 101 9.54 1.84 4.42
N GLU A 102 8.56 0.94 4.49
CA GLU A 102 7.57 0.86 5.56
C GLU A 102 8.24 0.65 6.93
N GLN A 103 9.20 -0.27 7.02
CA GLN A 103 9.97 -0.46 8.26
C GLN A 103 10.79 0.79 8.63
N ALA A 104 11.36 1.48 7.65
CA ALA A 104 12.10 2.72 7.86
C ALA A 104 11.17 3.86 8.32
N THR A 105 10.04 4.08 7.65
CA THR A 105 9.05 5.10 8.04
C THR A 105 8.47 4.81 9.41
N ARG A 106 8.24 3.54 9.77
CA ARG A 106 7.87 3.13 11.14
C ARG A 106 8.93 3.45 12.20
N ARG A 107 10.17 3.81 11.85
CA ARG A 107 11.19 4.30 12.80
C ARG A 107 11.20 5.82 12.95
N PHE A 108 10.85 6.57 11.90
CA PHE A 108 10.92 8.04 11.90
C PHE A 108 9.55 8.75 12.07
N ALA A 109 8.46 8.12 11.63
CA ALA A 109 7.10 8.66 11.61
C ALA A 109 6.15 7.85 12.50
N ARG A 110 6.59 7.50 13.72
CA ARG A 110 5.72 6.87 14.72
C ARG A 110 4.66 7.85 15.23
N ALA A 111 3.54 7.32 15.72
CA ALA A 111 2.64 8.08 16.56
C ALA A 111 3.42 8.64 17.76
N GLY A 112 3.34 9.96 17.97
CA GLY A 112 4.14 10.67 18.96
C GLY A 112 5.55 11.08 18.48
N SER A 113 5.82 11.05 17.17
CA SER A 113 7.06 11.61 16.60
C SER A 113 7.28 13.07 17.03
N LEU A 114 8.54 13.52 17.06
CA LEU A 114 8.93 14.81 17.66
C LEU A 114 8.05 15.99 17.22
N LEU A 115 7.88 16.18 15.90
CA LEU A 115 7.09 17.28 15.36
C LEU A 115 5.61 17.19 15.77
N GLN A 116 5.05 15.98 15.78
CA GLN A 116 3.67 15.76 16.16
C GLN A 116 3.45 16.01 17.65
N ARG A 117 4.36 15.49 18.49
CA ARG A 117 4.34 15.70 19.93
C ARG A 117 4.49 17.18 20.27
N GLU A 118 5.45 17.86 19.65
CA GLU A 118 5.68 19.30 19.80
C GLU A 118 4.42 20.10 19.45
N LYS A 119 3.82 19.86 18.27
CA LYS A 119 2.58 20.55 17.87
C LYS A 119 1.42 20.27 18.82
N THR A 120 1.27 19.03 19.28
CA THR A 120 0.17 18.64 20.18
C THR A 120 0.33 19.30 21.54
N ILE A 121 1.52 19.22 22.14
CA ILE A 121 1.82 19.86 23.43
C ILE A 121 1.65 21.37 23.34
N ARG A 122 2.23 22.02 22.32
CA ARG A 122 2.07 23.46 22.11
C ARG A 122 0.59 23.84 22.00
N ARG A 123 -0.21 23.03 21.32
CA ARG A 123 -1.66 23.27 21.20
C ARG A 123 -2.39 23.06 22.53
N MET A 124 -2.00 22.09 23.36
CA MET A 124 -2.54 21.86 24.69
C MET A 124 -2.20 23.00 25.67
N GLU A 125 -1.01 23.58 25.54
CA GLU A 125 -0.52 24.69 26.37
C GLU A 125 -1.04 26.06 25.93
N THR A 126 -1.60 26.17 24.72
CA THR A 126 -2.10 27.44 24.18
C THR A 126 -3.63 27.51 24.27
N PRO A 127 -4.20 28.34 25.16
CA PRO A 127 -5.62 28.61 25.17
C PRO A 127 -6.07 29.26 23.86
N THR A 128 -7.19 28.80 23.31
CA THR A 128 -7.75 29.35 22.07
C THR A 128 -9.24 29.04 21.97
N ASP A 129 -9.97 29.93 21.31
CA ASP A 129 -11.37 29.74 20.92
C ASP A 129 -11.52 29.04 19.56
N HIS A 130 -10.41 28.62 18.93
CA HIS A 130 -10.43 27.79 17.74
C HIS A 130 -11.03 26.41 18.07
N LYS A 131 -12.23 26.14 17.54
CA LYS A 131 -12.97 24.88 17.72
C LYS A 131 -12.43 23.73 16.84
N ASP A 132 -11.16 23.41 17.00
CA ASP A 132 -10.53 22.23 16.39
C ASP A 132 -10.84 20.94 17.17
N PHE A 133 -10.40 19.78 16.67
CA PHE A 133 -10.65 18.50 17.35
C PHE A 133 -10.08 18.46 18.79
N LEU A 134 -8.90 19.05 19.01
CA LEU A 134 -8.27 19.11 20.33
C LEU A 134 -9.05 20.00 21.29
N TRP A 135 -9.68 21.08 20.81
CA TRP A 135 -10.56 21.91 21.62
C TRP A 135 -11.70 21.11 22.25
N TYR A 136 -12.36 20.25 21.47
CA TYR A 136 -13.44 19.39 21.97
C TYR A 136 -12.92 18.34 22.96
N ILE A 137 -11.81 17.67 22.64
CA ILE A 137 -11.20 16.64 23.49
C ILE A 137 -10.77 17.23 24.84
N LEU A 138 -10.09 18.38 24.84
CA LEU A 138 -9.60 19.04 26.05
C LEU A 138 -10.76 19.53 26.93
N ARG A 139 -11.83 20.09 26.34
CA ARG A 139 -13.04 20.45 27.10
C ARG A 139 -13.77 19.26 27.70
N GLN A 140 -13.82 18.13 27.00
CA GLN A 140 -14.43 16.92 27.56
C GLN A 140 -13.60 16.35 28.71
N ARG A 141 -12.27 16.39 28.58
CA ARG A 141 -11.34 16.02 29.64
C ARG A 141 -11.55 16.86 30.91
N GLU A 142 -11.69 18.18 30.79
CA GLU A 142 -11.97 19.04 31.96
C GLU A 142 -13.26 18.66 32.69
N LYS A 143 -14.28 18.19 31.94
CA LYS A 143 -15.58 17.82 32.52
C LYS A 143 -15.61 16.44 33.17
N LYS A 144 -14.87 15.46 32.62
CA LYS A 144 -15.03 14.04 33.00
C LYS A 144 -13.73 13.31 33.32
N ASN A 145 -12.57 13.96 33.16
CA ASN A 145 -11.24 13.40 33.36
C ASN A 145 -10.99 12.06 32.62
N GLU A 146 -11.57 11.92 31.42
CA GLU A 146 -11.61 10.64 30.68
C GLU A 146 -10.36 10.35 29.83
N VAL A 147 -9.52 11.34 29.52
CA VAL A 147 -8.43 11.19 28.55
C VAL A 147 -7.12 11.80 29.08
N SER A 148 -6.06 11.01 29.10
CA SER A 148 -4.70 11.40 29.51
C SER A 148 -3.94 12.18 28.43
N ASP A 149 -2.85 12.85 28.80
CA ASP A 149 -1.99 13.58 27.84
C ASP A 149 -1.43 12.66 26.75
N ASP A 150 -0.99 11.45 27.14
CA ASP A 150 -0.45 10.47 26.20
C ASP A 150 -1.51 9.99 25.22
N GLU A 151 -2.75 9.77 25.68
CA GLU A 151 -3.87 9.44 24.80
C GLU A 151 -4.21 10.59 23.84
N VAL A 152 -4.18 11.84 24.30
CA VAL A 152 -4.35 13.00 23.42
C VAL A 152 -3.26 13.04 22.34
N ILE A 153 -2.00 12.83 22.72
CA ILE A 153 -0.87 12.80 21.77
C ILE A 153 -1.02 11.64 20.78
N MET A 154 -1.36 10.44 21.23
CA MET A 154 -1.51 9.28 20.34
C MET A 154 -2.69 9.45 19.38
N ASN A 155 -3.84 9.96 19.84
CA ASN A 155 -4.99 10.23 18.98
C ASN A 155 -4.73 11.38 17.99
N ALA A 156 -3.98 12.41 18.38
CA ALA A 156 -3.57 13.47 17.47
C ALA A 156 -2.74 12.94 16.29
N ALA A 157 -1.92 11.90 16.51
CA ALA A 157 -1.20 11.21 15.43
C ALA A 157 -2.16 10.61 14.41
N LEU A 158 -3.17 9.93 14.92
CA LEU A 158 -4.15 9.22 14.12
C LEU A 158 -4.92 10.19 13.22
N PHE A 159 -5.34 11.36 13.74
CA PHE A 159 -6.05 12.36 12.94
C PHE A 159 -5.25 12.84 11.73
N ILE A 160 -3.94 13.04 11.90
CA ILE A 160 -3.07 13.48 10.80
C ILE A 160 -3.01 12.41 9.72
N VAL A 161 -2.67 11.18 10.09
CA VAL A 161 -2.52 10.08 9.11
C VAL A 161 -3.85 9.76 8.45
N ALA A 162 -4.91 9.57 9.25
CA ALA A 162 -6.22 9.19 8.74
C ALA A 162 -6.85 10.29 7.88
N GLY A 163 -6.69 11.57 8.23
CA GLY A 163 -7.32 12.68 7.52
C GLY A 163 -6.57 13.16 6.28
N SER A 164 -5.25 12.98 6.22
CA SER A 164 -4.42 13.50 5.13
C SER A 164 -4.30 12.53 3.95
N GLU A 165 -3.68 11.37 4.15
CA GLU A 165 -3.32 10.49 3.04
C GLU A 165 -4.54 9.84 2.39
N THR A 166 -5.57 9.50 3.17
CA THR A 166 -6.81 8.89 2.62
C THR A 166 -7.54 9.85 1.68
N THR A 167 -7.75 11.09 2.13
CA THR A 167 -8.36 12.17 1.35
C THR A 167 -7.53 12.50 0.12
N ALA A 168 -6.20 12.62 0.26
CA ALA A 168 -5.30 12.89 -0.86
C ALA A 168 -5.35 11.77 -1.91
N THR A 169 -5.41 10.52 -1.47
CA THR A 169 -5.52 9.34 -2.34
C THR A 169 -6.84 9.34 -3.11
N LEU A 170 -7.96 9.62 -2.44
CA LEU A 170 -9.26 9.79 -3.10
C LEU A 170 -9.23 10.92 -4.14
N LEU A 171 -8.70 12.09 -3.76
CA LEU A 171 -8.59 13.25 -4.65
C LEU A 171 -7.71 12.96 -5.88
N ARG A 172 -6.60 12.23 -5.72
CA ARG A 172 -5.78 11.76 -6.85
C ARG A 172 -6.57 10.79 -7.74
N GLY A 173 -7.27 9.84 -7.14
CA GLY A 173 -8.08 8.83 -7.84
C GLY A 173 -9.18 9.45 -8.70
N ILE A 174 -10.01 10.32 -8.10
CA ILE A 174 -11.09 11.00 -8.81
C ILE A 174 -10.54 11.90 -9.94
N MET A 175 -9.45 12.65 -9.69
CA MET A 175 -8.85 13.49 -10.73
C MET A 175 -8.34 12.67 -11.91
N ASN A 176 -7.66 11.55 -11.68
CA ASN A 176 -7.23 10.66 -12.75
C ASN A 176 -8.42 10.12 -13.57
N GLN A 177 -9.53 9.76 -12.92
CA GLN A 177 -10.73 9.30 -13.62
C GLN A 177 -11.41 10.41 -14.42
N LEU A 178 -11.55 11.60 -13.85
CA LEU A 178 -12.16 12.75 -14.53
C LEU A 178 -11.37 13.18 -15.75
N LEU A 179 -10.03 13.23 -15.66
CA LEU A 179 -9.16 13.61 -16.77
C LEU A 179 -9.21 12.62 -17.94
N ARG A 180 -9.48 11.34 -17.67
CA ARG A 180 -9.65 10.29 -18.70
C ARG A 180 -11.06 10.26 -19.30
N ASN A 181 -12.05 10.82 -18.60
CA ASN A 181 -13.46 10.78 -18.98
C ASN A 181 -14.02 12.19 -19.17
N LYS A 182 -13.69 12.83 -20.30
CA LYS A 182 -14.05 14.23 -20.59
C LYS A 182 -15.54 14.54 -20.46
N ALA A 183 -16.42 13.61 -20.87
CA ALA A 183 -17.86 13.79 -20.75
C ALA A 183 -18.33 13.90 -19.29
N ILE A 184 -17.76 13.07 -18.39
CA ILE A 184 -18.06 13.09 -16.95
C ILE A 184 -17.52 14.38 -16.33
N PHE A 185 -16.30 14.77 -16.68
CA PHE A 185 -15.70 16.03 -16.23
C PHE A 185 -16.55 17.24 -16.58
N GLU A 186 -16.98 17.39 -17.84
CA GLU A 186 -17.82 18.53 -18.24
C GLU A 186 -19.19 18.51 -17.55
N LYS A 187 -19.78 17.33 -17.32
CA LYS A 187 -21.05 17.22 -16.57
C LYS A 187 -20.90 17.65 -15.10
N LEU A 188 -19.85 17.18 -14.42
CA LEU A 188 -19.56 17.57 -13.04
C LEU A 188 -19.28 19.07 -12.93
N LYS A 189 -18.46 19.59 -13.85
CA LYS A 189 -18.16 21.02 -13.94
C LYS A 189 -19.44 21.85 -14.16
N ALA A 190 -20.35 21.39 -15.00
CA ALA A 190 -21.62 22.07 -15.24
C ALA A 190 -22.50 22.12 -13.99
N GLU A 191 -22.60 21.04 -13.22
CA GLU A 191 -23.31 21.03 -11.93
C GLU A 191 -22.68 22.02 -10.94
N ILE A 192 -21.36 21.92 -10.72
CA ILE A 192 -20.63 22.78 -9.77
C ILE A 192 -20.77 24.25 -10.18
N ARG A 193 -20.51 24.61 -11.44
CA ARG A 193 -20.61 26.00 -11.92
C ARG A 193 -22.06 26.47 -12.06
N GLY A 194 -23.02 25.54 -12.11
CA GLY A 194 -24.45 25.79 -12.06
C GLY A 194 -24.89 26.33 -10.72
N SER A 195 -24.40 25.74 -9.62
CA SER A 195 -24.78 26.08 -8.25
C SER A 195 -23.81 27.02 -7.52
N ILE A 196 -22.51 26.94 -7.83
CA ILE A 196 -21.43 27.69 -7.19
C ILE A 196 -20.92 28.74 -8.19
N LYS A 197 -21.32 30.00 -8.01
CA LYS A 197 -20.97 31.11 -8.91
C LYS A 197 -19.71 31.82 -8.49
N THR A 198 -19.52 31.98 -7.19
CA THR A 198 -18.39 32.68 -6.59
C THR A 198 -17.67 31.79 -5.57
N ALA A 199 -16.51 32.25 -5.10
CA ALA A 199 -15.81 31.57 -4.02
C ALA A 199 -16.61 31.59 -2.70
N ASP A 200 -17.42 32.62 -2.48
CA ASP A 200 -18.23 32.75 -1.27
C ASP A 200 -19.39 31.73 -1.23
N ASP A 201 -19.78 31.18 -2.39
CA ASP A 201 -20.77 30.11 -2.48
C ASP A 201 -20.23 28.74 -2.02
N LEU A 202 -18.90 28.59 -1.86
CA LEU A 202 -18.22 27.35 -1.43
C LEU A 202 -18.38 27.07 0.07
N VAL A 203 -19.62 26.92 0.50
CA VAL A 203 -20.00 26.57 1.87
C VAL A 203 -20.68 25.21 1.91
N MET A 204 -20.56 24.49 3.03
CA MET A 204 -21.09 23.12 3.18
C MET A 204 -22.57 23.02 2.79
N ALA A 205 -23.39 23.97 3.22
CA ALA A 205 -24.83 24.01 2.92
C ALA A 205 -25.17 24.07 1.42
N ASN A 206 -24.24 24.52 0.57
CA ASN A 206 -24.40 24.52 -0.88
C ASN A 206 -23.77 23.27 -1.51
N LEU A 207 -22.63 22.81 -1.00
CA LEU A 207 -21.93 21.62 -1.49
C LEU A 207 -22.74 20.33 -1.27
N GLU A 208 -23.46 20.22 -0.15
CA GLU A 208 -24.37 19.10 0.17
C GLU A 208 -25.55 18.96 -0.82
N LYS A 209 -25.76 19.93 -1.71
CA LYS A 209 -26.84 19.94 -2.71
C LYS A 209 -26.36 19.54 -4.11
N LEU A 210 -25.15 18.97 -4.24
CA LEU A 210 -24.52 18.61 -5.51
C LEU A 210 -24.49 17.08 -5.69
N PRO A 211 -25.62 16.46 -6.06
CA PRO A 211 -25.74 15.00 -6.09
C PRO A 211 -24.82 14.32 -7.10
N TYR A 212 -24.48 14.99 -8.21
CA TYR A 212 -23.56 14.41 -9.20
C TYR A 212 -22.10 14.48 -8.73
N MET A 213 -21.71 15.53 -7.98
CA MET A 213 -20.44 15.57 -7.26
C MET A 213 -20.31 14.41 -6.27
N ASP A 214 -21.33 14.18 -5.45
CA ASP A 214 -21.35 13.06 -4.50
C ASP A 214 -21.26 11.71 -5.23
N ALA A 215 -22.01 11.53 -6.32
CA ALA A 215 -21.93 10.32 -7.13
C ALA A 215 -20.52 10.09 -7.72
N CYS A 216 -19.82 11.15 -8.14
CA CYS A 216 -18.44 11.03 -8.60
C CYS A 216 -17.46 10.66 -7.47
N LEU A 217 -17.67 11.17 -6.25
CA LEU A 217 -16.87 10.82 -5.07
C LEU A 217 -17.09 9.36 -4.64
N GLU A 218 -18.35 8.92 -4.58
CA GLU A 218 -18.71 7.54 -4.27
C GLU A 218 -18.15 6.55 -5.31
N GLU A 219 -18.23 6.89 -6.60
CA GLU A 219 -17.65 6.04 -7.65
C GLU A 219 -16.12 6.00 -7.58
N ALA A 220 -15.48 7.10 -7.19
CA ALA A 220 -14.05 7.13 -6.94
C ALA A 220 -13.67 6.27 -5.73
N LEU A 221 -14.46 6.30 -4.65
CA LEU A 221 -14.27 5.43 -3.48
C LEU A 221 -14.48 3.95 -3.83
N ARG A 222 -15.42 3.63 -4.73
CA ARG A 222 -15.68 2.25 -5.19
C ARG A 222 -14.52 1.68 -6.01
N ILE A 223 -13.95 2.46 -6.94
CA ILE A 223 -12.87 2.01 -7.83
C ILE A 223 -11.50 2.12 -7.16
N PHE A 224 -11.29 3.17 -6.37
CA PHE A 224 -10.01 3.53 -5.78
C PHE A 224 -10.16 3.80 -4.27
N PRO A 225 -10.54 2.78 -3.48
CA PRO A 225 -10.69 2.95 -2.04
C PRO A 225 -9.33 3.26 -1.40
N PRO A 226 -9.18 4.37 -0.66
CA PRO A 226 -7.90 4.70 -0.03
C PRO A 226 -7.41 3.69 1.01
N VAL A 227 -8.32 2.88 1.56
CA VAL A 227 -8.01 1.80 2.52
C VAL A 227 -8.56 0.47 1.96
N PRO A 228 -7.88 -0.14 0.96
CA PRO A 228 -8.42 -1.27 0.20
C PRO A 228 -8.45 -2.61 0.95
N VAL A 229 -7.85 -2.69 2.14
CA VAL A 229 -7.70 -3.95 2.91
C VAL A 229 -8.46 -3.89 4.25
N GLY A 230 -9.28 -2.85 4.45
CA GLY A 230 -10.03 -2.63 5.69
C GLY A 230 -9.15 -2.48 6.94
N LEU A 231 -9.80 -2.34 8.10
CA LEU A 231 -9.11 -2.38 9.39
C LEU A 231 -9.17 -3.81 9.95
N LEU A 232 -8.08 -4.24 10.59
CA LEU A 232 -8.03 -5.51 11.28
C LEU A 232 -9.08 -5.55 12.41
N ARG A 233 -9.87 -6.62 12.43
CA ARG A 233 -10.77 -6.97 13.53
C ARG A 233 -10.24 -8.24 14.19
N ILE A 234 -10.39 -8.33 15.51
CA ILE A 234 -10.07 -9.54 16.26
C ILE A 234 -11.39 -10.15 16.73
N VAL A 235 -11.56 -11.45 16.51
CA VAL A 235 -12.75 -12.16 17.00
C VAL A 235 -12.77 -12.13 18.52
N PRO A 236 -13.88 -11.70 19.15
CA PRO A 236 -13.97 -11.57 20.60
C PRO A 236 -13.88 -12.93 21.30
N GLU A 237 -13.74 -12.90 22.63
CA GLU A 237 -13.83 -14.10 23.46
C GLU A 237 -15.17 -14.83 23.22
N GLY A 238 -15.12 -16.16 23.17
CA GLY A 238 -16.27 -17.00 22.82
C GLY A 238 -16.43 -17.30 21.32
N GLY A 239 -15.66 -16.64 20.45
CA GLY A 239 -15.74 -16.83 19.00
C GLY A 239 -16.93 -16.09 18.36
N SER A 240 -17.09 -16.23 17.06
CA SER A 240 -18.22 -15.63 16.31
C SER A 240 -18.68 -16.52 15.16
N MET A 241 -19.97 -16.46 14.84
CA MET A 241 -20.54 -17.10 13.65
C MET A 241 -20.60 -16.08 12.52
N ILE A 242 -19.95 -16.37 11.39
CA ILE A 242 -20.00 -15.55 10.18
C ILE A 242 -20.42 -16.45 9.01
N ASP A 243 -21.55 -16.12 8.39
CA ASP A 243 -22.10 -16.87 7.25
C ASP A 243 -22.18 -18.40 7.47
N GLY A 244 -22.64 -18.80 8.67
CA GLY A 244 -22.75 -20.21 9.04
C GLY A 244 -21.44 -20.89 9.46
N HIS A 245 -20.31 -20.18 9.46
CA HIS A 245 -19.02 -20.70 9.90
C HIS A 245 -18.62 -20.14 11.26
N PHE A 246 -18.24 -21.03 12.19
CA PHE A 246 -17.69 -20.64 13.47
C PHE A 246 -16.23 -20.22 13.33
N ILE A 247 -15.90 -19.02 13.78
CA ILE A 247 -14.54 -18.49 13.83
C ILE A 247 -14.10 -18.40 15.29
N PRO A 248 -12.99 -19.05 15.68
CA PRO A 248 -12.48 -19.00 17.06
C PRO A 248 -12.05 -17.61 17.51
N ALA A 249 -12.08 -17.38 18.82
CA ALA A 249 -11.55 -16.18 19.45
C ALA A 249 -10.07 -15.95 19.11
N GLY A 250 -9.66 -14.68 19.01
CA GLY A 250 -8.27 -14.29 18.73
C GLY A 250 -7.85 -14.40 17.27
N VAL A 251 -8.72 -14.88 16.37
CA VAL A 251 -8.48 -14.84 14.93
C VAL A 251 -8.57 -13.39 14.42
N SER A 252 -7.57 -12.96 13.65
CA SER A 252 -7.59 -11.68 12.96
C SER A 252 -8.35 -11.79 11.64
N ILE A 253 -9.43 -11.04 11.51
CA ILE A 253 -10.24 -10.93 10.30
C ILE A 253 -10.00 -9.56 9.65
N ARG A 254 -10.04 -9.51 8.32
CA ARG A 254 -10.03 -8.27 7.55
C ARG A 254 -11.31 -8.21 6.72
N GLU A 255 -11.92 -7.04 6.64
CA GLU A 255 -12.95 -6.77 5.65
C GLU A 255 -12.26 -6.68 4.29
N CYS A 256 -12.61 -7.59 3.39
CA CYS A 256 -12.19 -7.57 1.99
C CYS A 256 -12.95 -6.49 1.21
#